data_AF-A0A8S3JXV5-F1
#
_entry.id   AF-A0A8S3JXV5-F1
#
_cell.length_a   1.000
_cell.length_b   1.000
_cell.length_c   1.000
_cell.angle_alpha   90.00
_cell.angle_beta   90.00
_cell.angle_gamma   90.00
#
_symmetry.space_group_name_H-M   'P 1'
#
loop_
_entity.id
_entity.type
_entity.pdbx_description
1 polymer ?
#
loop_
_entity_poly.entity_id
_entity_poly.type
_entity_poly.pdbx_seq_one_letter_code
_entity_poly.pdbx_strand_id
1 'polypeptide(L)'
;MFDIDGVYNSQNDRICAVDRSEADIKGGTRQKRKFPQKIMVWLGVCSKGVSPLVIFENGTVDHDRYIKEVLPIALKFSNDMFGNDWTFQQDGARPHTHAKSQE
;
A
#
# COMPACT_ATOMS: atom_id res chain seq x y z
N MET A 1 -0.32 -2.46 -2.21
CA MET A 1 0.11 -2.17 -3.60
C MET A 1 -1.09 -1.58 -4.30
N PHE A 2 -0.93 -0.40 -4.89
CA PHE A 2 -2.01 0.39 -5.47
C PHE A 2 -1.85 0.41 -6.99
N ASP A 3 -2.94 0.21 -7.73
CA ASP A 3 -2.92 0.34 -9.18
C ASP A 3 -2.99 1.82 -9.57
N ILE A 4 -2.06 2.26 -10.44
CA ILE A 4 -2.13 3.56 -11.08
C ILE A 4 -3.35 3.57 -12.01
N ASP A 5 -4.13 4.65 -11.95
CA ASP A 5 -5.41 4.86 -12.66
C ASP A 5 -6.58 3.98 -12.21
N GLY A 6 -6.41 3.21 -11.13
CA GLY A 6 -7.43 2.33 -10.59
C GLY A 6 -7.71 1.10 -11.46
N VAL A 7 -8.45 0.14 -10.89
CA VAL A 7 -8.85 -1.08 -11.60
C VAL A 7 -10.34 -1.29 -11.37
N TYR A 8 -11.03 -1.74 -12.41
CA TYR A 8 -12.40 -2.21 -12.31
C TYR A 8 -12.53 -3.27 -11.21
N ASN A 9 -13.28 -2.92 -10.16
CA ASN A 9 -13.56 -3.77 -9.03
C ASN A 9 -15.00 -4.24 -9.12
N SER A 10 -15.22 -5.51 -9.49
CA SER A 10 -16.58 -6.07 -9.65
C SER A 10 -17.45 -6.02 -8.39
N GLN A 11 -16.88 -5.83 -7.21
CA GLN A 11 -17.64 -5.69 -5.98
C GLN A 11 -18.19 -4.27 -5.79
N ASN A 12 -17.45 -3.25 -6.22
CA ASN A 12 -17.76 -1.84 -6.01
C ASN A 12 -18.29 -1.14 -7.27
N ASP A 13 -17.83 -1.54 -8.44
CA ASP A 13 -18.23 -1.00 -9.74
C ASP A 13 -19.41 -1.80 -10.29
N ARG A 14 -20.61 -1.50 -9.77
CA ARG A 14 -21.85 -2.17 -10.16
C ARG A 14 -22.71 -1.28 -11.04
N ILE A 15 -23.45 -1.91 -11.95
CA ILE A 15 -24.42 -1.24 -12.83
C ILE A 15 -25.81 -1.80 -12.51
N CYS A 16 -26.77 -0.91 -12.29
CA CYS A 16 -28.17 -1.28 -12.15
C CYS A 16 -28.82 -1.32 -13.54
N ALA A 17 -29.29 -2.51 -13.92
CA ALA A 17 -29.99 -2.78 -15.17
C ALA A 17 -31.00 -3.91 -14.96
N VAL A 18 -32.06 -3.91 -15.75
CA VAL A 18 -33.14 -4.90 -15.71
C VAL A 18 -32.71 -6.22 -16.34
N ASP A 19 -31.86 -6.13 -17.39
CA ASP A 19 -31.31 -7.30 -18.08
C ASP A 19 -29.86 -7.08 -18.53
N ARG A 20 -29.28 -8.13 -19.16
CA ARG A 20 -27.90 -8.10 -19.62
C ARG A 20 -27.68 -7.14 -20.80
N SER A 21 -28.64 -7.02 -21.70
CA SER A 21 -28.54 -6.15 -22.87
C SER A 21 -28.49 -4.67 -22.45
N GLU A 22 -29.35 -4.28 -21.50
CA GLU A 22 -29.33 -2.95 -20.90
C GLU A 22 -28.04 -2.72 -20.09
N ALA A 23 -27.56 -3.72 -19.35
CA ALA A 23 -26.29 -3.62 -18.64
C ALA A 23 -25.13 -3.35 -19.62
N ASP A 24 -25.08 -4.06 -20.75
CA ASP A 24 -24.00 -3.91 -21.73
C ASP A 24 -24.03 -2.53 -22.41
N ILE A 25 -25.21 -1.99 -22.74
CA ILE A 25 -25.38 -0.61 -23.23
C ILE A 25 -24.88 0.41 -22.19
N LYS A 26 -25.13 0.16 -20.90
CA LYS A 26 -24.67 1.00 -19.79
C LYS A 26 -23.18 0.83 -19.44
N GLY A 27 -22.43 0.01 -20.19
CA GLY A 27 -21.01 -0.24 -19.95
C GLY A 27 -20.70 -1.39 -18.99
N GLY A 28 -21.59 -2.38 -18.93
CA GLY A 28 -21.45 -3.62 -18.14
C GLY A 28 -20.40 -4.59 -18.66
N THR A 29 -19.87 -4.33 -19.85
CA THR A 29 -18.66 -4.96 -20.34
C THR A 29 -17.51 -3.95 -20.27
N ARG A 30 -16.52 -4.22 -19.42
CA ARG A 30 -15.32 -3.40 -19.28
C ARG A 30 -14.08 -4.21 -19.65
N GLN A 31 -13.19 -3.60 -20.41
CA GLN A 31 -11.87 -4.18 -20.63
C GLN A 31 -11.04 -4.09 -19.35
N LYS A 32 -10.44 -5.22 -18.96
CA LYS A 32 -9.51 -5.28 -17.84
C LYS A 32 -8.08 -5.21 -18.37
N ARG A 33 -7.30 -4.22 -17.90
CA ARG A 33 -5.87 -4.16 -18.20
C ARG A 33 -5.17 -5.38 -17.59
N LYS A 34 -4.44 -6.14 -18.42
CA LYS A 34 -3.80 -7.40 -18.01
C LYS A 34 -2.62 -7.17 -17.05
N PHE A 35 -1.92 -6.04 -17.18
CA PHE A 35 -0.77 -5.64 -16.36
C PHE A 35 -0.88 -4.14 -15.99
N PRO A 36 -1.72 -3.77 -15.02
CA PRO A 36 -1.75 -2.41 -14.52
C PRO A 36 -0.41 -2.05 -13.87
N GLN A 37 0.03 -0.82 -14.06
CA GLN A 37 1.17 -0.28 -13.32
C GLN A 37 0.77 -0.13 -11.87
N LYS A 38 1.70 -0.43 -10.97
CA LYS A 38 1.42 -0.53 -9.55
C LYS A 38 2.50 0.18 -8.76
N ILE A 39 2.08 0.88 -7.72
CA ILE A 39 2.97 1.49 -6.73
C ILE A 39 2.87 0.75 -5.40
N MET A 40 3.99 0.64 -4.70
CA MET A 40 3.99 0.22 -3.31
C MET A 40 4.18 1.46 -2.45
N VAL A 41 3.44 1.52 -1.35
CA VAL A 41 3.49 2.65 -0.41
C VAL A 41 3.62 2.07 0.99
N TRP A 42 4.49 2.68 1.79
CA TRP A 42 4.58 2.41 3.21
C TRP A 42 4.17 3.65 4.01
N LEU A 43 3.58 3.38 5.17
CA LEU A 43 2.90 4.34 6.04
C LEU A 43 3.00 3.83 7.48
N GLY A 44 3.46 4.67 8.41
CA GLY A 44 3.29 4.49 9.84
C GLY A 44 2.13 5.32 10.38
N VAL A 45 1.31 4.74 11.27
CA VAL A 45 0.18 5.42 11.90
C VAL A 45 0.22 5.21 13.41
N CYS A 46 -0.10 6.25 14.16
CA CYS A 46 -0.25 6.20 15.60
C CYS A 46 -1.45 7.07 16.04
N SER A 47 -1.75 7.09 17.34
CA SER A 47 -2.83 7.91 17.90
C SER A 47 -2.64 9.42 17.71
N LYS A 48 -1.40 9.88 17.48
CA LYS A 48 -1.07 11.31 17.32
C LYS A 48 -1.00 11.76 15.86
N GLY A 49 -0.97 10.83 14.90
CA GLY A 49 -0.91 11.19 13.49
C GLY A 49 -0.32 10.10 12.59
N VAL A 50 0.16 10.57 11.44
CA VAL A 50 0.58 9.77 10.30
C VAL A 50 2.00 10.17 9.90
N SER A 51 2.86 9.18 9.64
CA SER A 51 4.22 9.41 9.16
C SER A 51 4.23 10.01 7.76
N PRO A 52 5.34 10.62 7.32
CA PRO A 52 5.60 10.82 5.90
C PRO A 52 5.42 9.50 5.13
N LEU A 53 4.83 9.58 3.95
CA LEU A 53 4.64 8.43 3.07
C LEU A 53 5.95 8.08 2.38
N VAL A 54 6.24 6.78 2.29
CA VAL A 54 7.33 6.25 1.48
C VAL A 54 6.73 5.63 0.24
N ILE A 55 7.03 6.19 -0.92
CA ILE A 55 6.51 5.72 -2.21
C ILE A 55 7.62 4.98 -2.94
N PHE A 56 7.38 3.70 -3.22
CA PHE A 56 8.24 2.89 -4.04
C PHE A 56 7.67 2.85 -5.45
N GLU A 57 8.26 3.66 -6.34
CA GLU A 57 7.82 3.77 -7.73
C GLU A 57 8.04 2.49 -8.52
N ASN A 58 9.10 1.73 -8.19
CA ASN A 58 9.47 0.52 -8.91
C ASN A 58 9.88 -0.63 -7.98
N GLY A 59 9.53 -1.84 -8.40
CA GLY A 59 10.00 -3.08 -7.82
C GLY A 59 9.31 -3.50 -6.52
N THR A 60 9.80 -4.59 -5.94
CA THR A 60 9.44 -5.06 -4.61
C THR A 60 10.35 -4.44 -3.56
N VAL A 61 9.90 -4.42 -2.31
CA VAL A 61 10.72 -4.04 -1.16
C VAL A 61 11.41 -5.28 -0.62
N ASP A 62 12.74 -5.28 -0.66
CA ASP A 62 13.57 -6.26 0.05
C ASP A 62 14.06 -5.68 1.38
N HIS A 63 14.84 -6.47 2.13
CA HIS A 63 15.33 -6.06 3.45
C HIS A 63 16.26 -4.83 3.39
N ASP A 64 17.12 -4.71 2.38
CA ASP A 64 18.05 -3.59 2.27
C ASP A 64 17.30 -2.28 1.97
N ARG A 65 16.31 -2.33 1.08
CA ARG A 65 15.43 -1.18 0.81
C ARG A 65 14.59 -0.83 2.03
N TYR A 66 14.07 -1.82 2.73
CA TYR A 66 13.30 -1.60 3.95
C TYR A 66 14.14 -0.86 5.01
N ILE A 67 15.36 -1.33 5.27
CA ILE A 67 16.27 -0.73 6.25
C ILE A 67 16.68 0.70 5.85
N LYS A 68 16.91 0.95 4.55
CA LYS A 68 17.40 2.25 4.07
C LYS A 68 16.30 3.28 3.87
N GLU A 69 15.16 2.87 3.36
CA GLU A 69 14.09 3.77 2.90
C GLU A 69 12.96 3.89 3.93
N VAL A 70 12.71 2.86 4.77
CA VAL A 70 11.56 2.85 5.71
C VAL A 70 11.97 3.11 7.15
N LEU A 71 12.88 2.30 7.70
CA LEU A 71 13.20 2.36 9.13
C LEU A 71 13.66 3.75 9.62
N PRO A 72 14.44 4.54 8.86
CA PRO A 72 14.84 5.88 9.30
C PRO A 72 13.66 6.84 9.43
N ILE A 73 12.66 6.71 8.56
CA ILE A 73 11.44 7.52 8.59
C ILE A 73 10.57 7.10 9.76
N ALA A 74 10.40 5.79 9.97
CA ALA A 74 9.64 5.25 11.10
C ALA A 74 10.25 5.66 12.45
N LEU A 75 11.58 5.52 12.59
CA LEU A 75 12.32 5.87 13.81
C LEU A 75 12.23 7.37 14.09
N LYS A 76 12.51 8.21 13.09
CA LYS A 76 12.43 9.66 13.25
C LYS A 76 11.03 10.11 13.64
N PHE A 77 10.01 9.67 12.89
CA PHE A 77 8.63 10.02 13.16
C PHE A 77 8.18 9.59 14.57
N SER A 78 8.53 8.38 14.98
CA SER A 78 8.12 7.87 16.29
C SER A 78 8.84 8.60 17.43
N ASN A 79 10.13 8.90 17.26
CA ASN A 79 10.88 9.70 18.23
C ASN A 79 10.34 11.13 18.34
N ASP A 80 9.99 11.76 17.21
CA ASP A 80 9.39 13.10 17.19
C ASP A 80 8.01 13.10 17.90
N MET A 81 7.25 12.02 17.81
CA MET A 81 5.89 11.92 18.38
C MET A 81 5.85 11.45 19.83
N PHE A 82 6.75 10.57 20.25
CA PHE A 82 6.69 9.86 21.53
C PHE A 82 8.00 9.89 22.34
N GLY A 83 9.07 10.48 21.82
CA GLY A 83 10.39 10.38 22.44
C GLY A 83 10.94 8.96 22.32
N ASN A 84 11.51 8.43 23.40
CA ASN A 84 12.19 7.13 23.37
C ASN A 84 11.34 5.95 23.88
N ASP A 85 10.09 6.20 24.29
CA ASP A 85 9.21 5.16 24.85
C ASP A 85 8.01 4.91 23.94
N TRP A 86 8.21 4.03 22.97
CA TRP A 86 7.20 3.61 22.03
C TRP A 86 7.49 2.20 21.49
N THR A 87 6.47 1.54 20.95
CA THR A 87 6.60 0.21 20.36
C THR A 87 6.37 0.28 18.86
N PHE A 88 7.30 -0.29 18.09
CA PHE A 88 7.11 -0.48 16.66
C PHE A 88 6.35 -1.77 16.40
N GLN A 89 5.24 -1.69 15.68
CA GLN A 89 4.46 -2.86 15.28
C GLN A 89 4.41 -2.96 13.75
N GLN A 90 4.68 -4.16 13.24
CA GLN A 90 4.66 -4.52 11.82
C GLN A 90 4.25 -5.98 11.66
N ASP A 91 3.88 -6.39 10.44
CA ASP A 91 3.60 -7.78 10.11
C ASP A 91 4.88 -8.60 9.89
N GLY A 92 4.75 -9.93 9.87
CA GLY A 92 5.86 -10.87 9.69
C GLY A 92 6.33 -11.05 8.24
N ALA A 93 6.32 -9.99 7.42
CA ALA A 93 6.79 -10.08 6.04
C ALA A 93 8.31 -10.34 5.98
N ARG A 94 8.78 -11.05 4.94
CA ARG A 94 10.20 -11.43 4.80
C ARG A 94 11.20 -10.26 4.94
N PRO A 95 10.96 -9.06 4.38
CA PRO A 95 11.86 -7.92 4.57
C PRO A 95 11.91 -7.42 6.02
N HIS A 96 10.84 -7.63 6.78
CA HIS A 96 10.70 -7.16 8.16
C HIS A 96 11.36 -8.13 9.14
N THR A 97 11.32 -9.44 8.86
CA THR A 97 11.86 -10.49 9.75
C THR A 97 13.28 -10.90 9.40
N HIS A 98 13.96 -10.17 8.50
CA HIS A 98 15.33 -10.47 8.13
C HIS A 98 16.27 -10.14 9.30
N ALA A 99 17.36 -10.89 9.50
CA ALA A 99 18.27 -10.67 10.64
C ALA A 99 18.75 -9.20 10.71
N LYS A 100 19.21 -8.65 9.59
CA LYS A 100 19.63 -7.24 9.47
C LYS A 100 18.54 -6.20 9.78
N SER A 101 17.26 -6.54 9.62
CA SER A 101 16.15 -5.62 9.94
C SER A 101 15.74 -5.67 11.42
N GLN A 102 16.39 -6.55 12.20
CA GLN A 102 16.16 -6.75 13.63
C GLN A 102 17.36 -6.31 14.49
N GLU A 103 18.43 -5.84 13.85
CA GLU A 103 19.60 -5.21 14.48
C GLU A 103 19.32 -3.73 14.78
#